data_AF-A0A447MU72-F1
#
_entry.id   AF-A0A447MU72-F1
#
_cell.length_a   1.000
_cell.length_b   1.000
_cell.length_c   1.000
_cell.angle_alpha   90.00
_cell.angle_beta   90.00
_cell.angle_gamma   90.00
#
_symmetry.space_group_name_H-M   'P 1'
#
loop_
_entity.id
_entity.type
_entity.pdbx_description
1 polymer ?
#
loop_
_entity_poly.entity_id
_entity_poly.type
_entity_poly.pdbx_seq_one_letter_code
_entity_poly.pdbx_strand_id
1 'polypeptide(L)'
;MPAATAKTSFGFDTVPRYLQGLFGNSRADMEASGGNSFNGKGGANASNTFSGTLTVTVDQVLANGNLHVVGEKQIAINQGTEFIRFSGVVNPRTISGSNSVPSTQVADARIEYVGNGYINEAQNMGWLQRFFLNLSPM
;
A
#
# COMPACT_ATOMS: atom_id res chain seq x y z
N MET A 1 -21.19 -0.31 -12.54
CA MET A 1 -20.57 -0.47 -13.88
C MET A 1 -20.31 -1.96 -14.11
N PRO A 2 -20.63 -2.53 -15.28
CA PRO A 2 -20.66 -3.97 -15.50
C PRO A 2 -19.26 -4.57 -15.65
N ALA A 3 -19.07 -5.81 -15.16
CA ALA A 3 -17.84 -6.57 -15.29
C ALA A 3 -17.64 -7.04 -16.75
N ALA A 4 -16.50 -6.73 -17.36
CA ALA A 4 -16.13 -7.28 -18.65
C ALA A 4 -15.67 -8.74 -18.45
N THR A 5 -16.50 -9.70 -18.89
CA THR A 5 -16.17 -11.12 -18.89
C THR A 5 -15.67 -11.49 -20.29
N ALA A 6 -14.36 -11.64 -20.45
CA ALA A 6 -13.79 -12.22 -21.66
C ALA A 6 -13.69 -13.73 -21.49
N LYS A 7 -14.50 -14.50 -22.24
CA LYS A 7 -14.36 -15.96 -22.36
C LYS A 7 -13.51 -16.25 -23.59
N THR A 8 -12.32 -16.79 -23.41
CA THR A 8 -11.47 -17.25 -24.53
C THR A 8 -11.50 -18.77 -24.54
N SER A 9 -12.12 -19.38 -25.55
CA SER A 9 -12.07 -20.82 -25.77
C SER A 9 -10.86 -21.16 -26.63
N PHE A 10 -9.97 -21.99 -26.11
CA PHE A 10 -8.88 -22.58 -26.87
C PHE A 10 -9.20 -24.07 -27.08
N GLY A 11 -9.67 -24.41 -28.28
CA GLY A 11 -9.87 -25.81 -28.68
C GLY A 11 -8.61 -26.38 -29.33
N PHE A 12 -8.14 -27.54 -28.86
CA PHE A 12 -7.04 -28.27 -29.48
C PHE A 12 -7.57 -29.59 -30.06
N ASP A 13 -7.99 -29.56 -31.33
CA ASP A 13 -8.54 -30.73 -32.05
C ASP A 13 -7.42 -31.58 -32.68
N THR A 14 -6.49 -32.11 -31.87
CA THR A 14 -5.45 -33.01 -32.40
C THR A 14 -5.19 -34.20 -31.50
N VAL A 15 -6.11 -35.17 -31.50
CA VAL A 15 -5.74 -36.55 -31.16
C VAL A 15 -5.05 -37.19 -32.37
N PRO A 16 -3.84 -37.74 -32.25
CA PRO A 16 -3.18 -38.42 -33.35
C PRO A 16 -4.02 -39.61 -33.84
N ARG A 17 -4.19 -39.71 -35.16
CA ARG A 17 -5.07 -40.65 -35.87
C ARG A 17 -4.84 -42.15 -35.54
N TYR A 18 -3.70 -42.50 -34.91
CA TYR A 18 -3.39 -43.87 -34.49
C TYR A 18 -4.09 -44.30 -33.19
N LEU A 19 -4.58 -43.36 -32.36
CA LEU A 19 -5.33 -43.65 -31.13
C LEU A 19 -6.85 -43.72 -31.36
N GLN A 20 -7.32 -43.28 -32.53
CA GLN A 20 -8.74 -43.22 -32.90
C GLN A 20 -9.40 -44.61 -33.03
N GLY A 21 -8.62 -45.67 -33.24
CA GLY A 21 -9.12 -47.05 -33.29
C GLY A 21 -9.28 -47.72 -31.92
N LEU A 22 -8.62 -47.21 -30.87
CA LEU A 22 -8.68 -47.77 -29.51
C LEU A 22 -9.81 -47.12 -28.68
N PHE A 23 -10.12 -45.85 -28.96
CA PHE A 23 -11.21 -45.09 -28.33
C PHE A 23 -12.31 -44.88 -29.37
N GLY A 24 -13.20 -45.87 -29.50
CA GLY A 24 -14.24 -45.89 -30.53
C GLY A 24 -15.09 -44.61 -30.51
N ASN A 25 -15.05 -43.85 -31.61
CA ASN A 25 -15.90 -42.73 -32.03
C ASN A 25 -16.33 -41.65 -31.01
N SER A 26 -15.85 -41.71 -29.78
CA SER A 26 -16.07 -40.70 -28.75
C SER A 26 -14.94 -39.71 -28.86
N ARG A 27 -15.22 -38.59 -29.54
CA ARG A 27 -14.39 -37.39 -29.47
C ARG A 27 -14.11 -37.13 -27.99
N ALA A 28 -12.87 -37.33 -27.57
CA ALA A 28 -12.43 -36.99 -26.23
C ALA A 28 -12.29 -35.46 -26.20
N ASP A 29 -13.42 -34.77 -26.11
CA ASP A 29 -13.51 -33.33 -25.95
C ASP A 29 -13.00 -33.00 -24.54
N MET A 30 -11.68 -32.85 -24.41
CA MET A 30 -11.05 -32.41 -23.17
C MET A 30 -11.17 -30.88 -23.10
N GLU A 31 -12.34 -30.40 -22.72
CA GLU A 31 -12.64 -28.98 -22.61
C GLU A 31 -12.06 -28.40 -21.30
N ALA A 32 -10.82 -27.95 -21.36
CA ALA A 32 -10.17 -27.23 -20.26
C ALA A 32 -10.68 -25.78 -20.21
N SER A 33 -11.74 -25.52 -19.45
CA SER A 33 -12.29 -24.18 -19.24
C SER A 33 -11.57 -23.45 -18.09
N GLY A 34 -10.59 -22.61 -18.43
CA GLY A 34 -9.93 -21.71 -17.47
C GLY A 34 -10.61 -20.34 -17.43
N GLY A 35 -11.43 -20.06 -16.41
CA GLY A 35 -12.06 -18.76 -16.21
C GLY A 35 -11.23 -17.84 -15.34
N ASN A 36 -10.42 -16.95 -15.92
CA ASN A 36 -9.64 -15.98 -15.15
C ASN A 36 -10.47 -14.70 -14.89
N SER A 37 -11.23 -14.68 -13.79
CA SER A 37 -12.00 -13.49 -13.38
C SER A 37 -11.09 -12.48 -12.70
N PHE A 38 -10.71 -11.41 -13.41
CA PHE A 38 -9.94 -10.31 -12.84
C PHE A 38 -10.88 -9.24 -12.29
N ASN A 39 -11.00 -9.17 -10.97
CA ASN A 39 -11.76 -8.14 -10.27
C ASN A 39 -10.80 -7.09 -9.67
N GLY A 40 -10.23 -6.25 -10.54
CA GLY A 40 -9.32 -5.18 -10.13
C GLY A 40 -10.07 -3.95 -9.62
N LYS A 41 -10.47 -3.93 -8.34
CA LYS A 41 -10.91 -2.69 -7.67
C LYS A 41 -9.70 -1.94 -7.14
N GLY A 42 -9.05 -1.18 -8.02
CA GLY A 42 -7.93 -0.30 -7.66
C GLY A 42 -8.42 1.01 -7.05
N GLY A 43 -8.72 1.00 -5.76
CA GLY A 43 -9.00 2.21 -4.99
C GLY A 43 -8.24 2.15 -3.67
N ALA A 44 -6.97 2.58 -3.68
CA ALA A 44 -6.17 2.67 -2.46
C ALA A 44 -6.52 3.96 -1.72
N ASN A 45 -7.62 3.94 -0.95
CA ASN A 45 -7.93 5.03 -0.03
C ASN A 45 -7.15 4.78 1.28
N ALA A 46 -5.97 5.38 1.40
CA ALA A 46 -5.20 5.38 2.64
C ALA A 46 -5.74 6.46 3.59
N SER A 47 -6.74 6.11 4.40
CA SER A 47 -7.23 6.98 5.47
C SER A 47 -6.40 6.79 6.73
N ASN A 48 -5.35 7.61 6.91
CA ASN A 48 -4.59 7.64 8.15
C ASN A 48 -5.16 8.69 9.10
N THR A 49 -5.87 8.24 10.14
CA THR A 49 -6.35 9.11 11.22
C THR A 49 -5.27 9.23 12.29
N PHE A 50 -4.75 10.44 12.50
CA PHE A 50 -3.78 10.74 13.55
C PHE A 50 -4.40 11.66 14.61
N SER A 51 -4.32 11.28 15.88
CA SER A 51 -4.77 12.07 17.03
C SER A 51 -3.70 12.02 18.11
N GLY A 52 -3.30 13.19 18.62
CA GLY A 52 -2.31 13.28 19.67
C GLY A 52 -1.93 14.71 20.01
N THR A 53 -1.19 14.86 21.10
CA THR A 53 -0.57 16.12 21.50
C THR A 53 0.91 16.07 21.12
N LEU A 54 1.39 17.19 20.56
CA LEU A 54 2.78 17.35 20.16
C LEU A 54 3.34 18.63 20.80
N THR A 55 4.52 18.50 21.41
CA THR A 55 5.26 19.65 21.90
C THR A 55 5.99 20.33 20.75
N VAL A 56 5.88 21.65 20.68
CA VAL A 56 6.50 22.48 19.64
C VAL A 56 7.32 23.58 20.29
N THR A 57 8.26 24.13 19.54
CA THR A 57 9.07 25.30 19.91
C THR A 57 8.78 26.43 18.94
N VAL A 58 8.85 27.66 19.42
CA VAL A 58 8.78 28.85 18.55
C VAL A 58 10.13 28.99 17.84
N ASP A 59 10.11 28.92 16.51
CA ASP A 59 11.30 29.18 15.69
C ASP A 59 11.48 30.69 15.49
N GLN A 60 10.40 31.38 15.12
CA GLN A 60 10.43 32.81 14.83
C GLN A 60 9.12 33.50 15.19
N VAL A 61 9.23 34.81 15.42
CA VAL A 61 8.08 35.72 15.55
C VAL A 61 7.91 36.45 14.22
N LEU A 62 6.75 36.29 13.59
CA LEU A 62 6.42 36.93 12.33
C LEU A 62 6.17 38.43 12.52
N ALA A 63 6.26 39.21 11.43
CA ALA A 63 6.10 40.66 11.46
C ALA A 63 4.73 41.14 12.00
N ASN A 64 3.70 40.29 11.93
CA ASN A 64 2.37 40.55 12.47
C ASN A 64 2.22 40.15 13.96
N GLY A 65 3.28 39.65 14.59
CA GLY A 65 3.29 39.17 15.97
C GLY A 65 2.84 37.72 16.16
N ASN A 66 2.51 37.00 15.08
CA ASN A 66 2.24 35.57 15.16
C ASN A 66 3.53 34.77 15.38
N LEU A 67 3.40 33.57 15.93
CA LEU A 67 4.52 32.69 16.24
C LEU A 67 4.58 31.59 15.19
N HIS A 68 5.68 31.48 14.47
CA HIS A 68 5.93 30.27 13.70
C HIS A 68 6.51 29.22 14.64
N VAL A 69 5.85 28.07 14.70
CA VAL A 69 6.18 26.98 15.61
C VAL A 69 6.57 25.74 14.82
N VAL A 70 7.58 25.03 15.33
CA VAL A 70 8.09 23.79 14.77
C VAL A 70 8.28 22.77 15.87
N GLY A 71 7.97 21.51 15.58
CA GLY A 71 8.18 20.41 16.52
C GLY A 71 8.43 19.12 15.78
N GLU A 72 9.29 18.28 16.35
CA GLU A 72 9.54 16.93 15.87
C GLU A 72 9.36 15.95 17.03
N LYS A 73 8.63 14.88 16.79
CA LYS A 73 8.55 13.74 17.71
C LYS A 73 9.08 12.51 17.01
N GLN A 74 10.20 12.02 17.53
CA GLN A 74 10.79 10.76 17.13
C GLN A 74 10.22 9.63 17.98
N ILE A 75 9.79 8.55 17.33
CA ILE A 75 9.31 7.33 17.97
C ILE A 75 10.11 6.17 17.40
N ALA A 76 10.79 5.42 18.27
CA ALA A 76 11.41 4.16 17.90
C ALA A 76 10.40 3.04 18.14
N ILE A 77 9.99 2.34 17.08
CA ILE A 77 9.08 1.18 17.19
C ILE A 77 9.78 -0.04 16.60
N ASN A 78 10.04 -1.04 17.46
CA ASN A 78 10.69 -2.31 17.13
C ASN A 78 12.04 -2.16 16.40
N GLN A 79 12.00 -2.06 15.07
CA GLN A 79 13.11 -2.20 14.13
C GLN A 79 13.21 -0.99 13.15
N GLY A 80 12.46 0.08 13.40
CA GLY A 80 12.45 1.29 12.59
C GLY A 80 12.37 2.56 13.44
N THR A 81 12.71 3.70 12.82
CA THR A 81 12.52 5.02 13.41
C THR A 81 11.44 5.75 12.63
N GLU A 82 10.46 6.25 13.36
CA GLU A 82 9.38 7.08 12.84
C GLU A 82 9.56 8.51 13.34
N PHE A 83 9.36 9.48 12.44
CA PHE A 83 9.42 10.89 12.74
C PHE A 83 8.07 11.52 12.41
N ILE A 84 7.52 12.26 13.37
CA ILE A 84 6.36 13.12 13.18
C ILE A 84 6.87 14.55 13.25
N ARG A 85 6.79 15.26 12.13
CA ARG A 85 7.15 16.68 12.05
C ARG A 85 5.91 17.51 11.97
N PHE A 86 5.92 18.63 12.68
CA PHE A 86 4.86 19.61 12.69
C PHE A 86 5.45 20.99 12.49
N SER A 87 4.78 21.79 11.66
CA SER A 87 5.04 23.21 11.54
C SER A 87 3.73 23.97 11.40
N GLY A 88 3.68 25.21 11.86
CA GLY A 88 2.53 26.07 11.63
C GLY A 88 2.69 27.44 12.25
N VAL A 89 1.67 28.27 12.08
CA VAL A 89 1.62 29.64 12.61
C VAL A 89 0.54 29.73 13.68
N VAL A 90 0.95 30.12 14.88
CA VAL A 90 0.10 30.28 16.07
C VAL A 90 -0.12 31.75 16.35
N ASN A 91 -1.37 32.13 16.61
CA ASN A 91 -1.68 33.45 17.16
C ASN A 91 -1.46 33.41 18.68
N PRO A 92 -0.62 34.29 19.26
CA PRO A 92 -0.41 34.32 20.71
C PRO A 92 -1.69 34.41 21.54
N ARG A 93 -2.77 35.00 20.99
CA ARG A 93 -4.06 35.14 21.68
C ARG A 93 -4.86 33.84 21.78
N THR A 94 -4.51 32.80 21.02
CA THR A 94 -5.18 31.49 21.08
C THR A 94 -4.51 30.51 22.02
N ILE A 95 -3.37 30.89 22.63
CA ILE A 95 -2.67 30.10 23.63
C ILE A 95 -3.50 30.10 24.92
N SER A 96 -3.90 28.90 25.36
CA SER A 96 -4.64 28.74 26.61
C SER A 96 -3.74 29.01 27.83
N GLY A 97 -4.33 29.19 29.01
CA GLY A 97 -3.59 29.34 30.27
C GLY A 97 -2.71 28.13 30.64
N SER A 98 -2.85 27.00 29.95
CA SER A 98 -2.01 25.81 30.11
C SER A 98 -0.96 25.65 29.01
N ASN A 99 -0.65 26.72 28.25
CA ASN A 99 0.31 26.71 27.13
C ASN A 99 -0.04 25.68 26.05
N SER A 100 -1.33 25.51 25.77
CA SER A 100 -1.82 24.59 24.74
C SER A 100 -2.65 25.33 23.69
N VAL A 101 -2.55 24.88 22.44
CA VAL A 101 -3.30 25.42 21.29
C VAL A 101 -3.94 24.25 20.55
N PRO A 102 -5.27 24.25 20.33
CA PRO A 102 -5.92 23.25 19.49
C PRO A 102 -5.39 23.30 18.05
N SER A 103 -5.16 22.14 17.43
CA SER A 103 -4.66 22.06 16.05
C SER A 103 -5.56 22.76 15.03
N THR A 104 -6.87 22.87 15.31
CA THR A 104 -7.84 23.59 14.48
C THR A 104 -7.65 25.11 14.49
N GLN A 105 -6.88 25.65 15.42
CA GLN A 105 -6.59 27.09 15.56
C GLN A 105 -5.18 27.45 15.09
N VAL A 106 -4.45 26.51 14.48
CA VAL A 106 -3.12 26.74 13.91
C VAL A 106 -3.27 27.04 12.42
N ALA A 107 -2.74 28.18 11.98
CA ALA A 107 -2.72 28.55 10.57
C ALA A 107 -1.57 27.82 9.85
N ASP A 108 -1.78 27.47 8.58
CA ASP A 108 -0.80 26.77 7.73
C ASP A 108 -0.17 25.54 8.40
N ALA A 109 -0.96 24.82 9.21
CA ALA A 109 -0.50 23.63 9.91
C ALA A 109 -0.11 22.53 8.90
N ARG A 110 1.13 22.08 8.99
CA ARG A 110 1.67 20.97 8.20
C ARG A 110 2.11 19.88 9.15
N ILE A 111 1.74 18.65 8.80
CA ILE A 111 2.12 17.45 9.52
C ILE A 111 2.74 16.51 8.51
N GLU A 112 3.96 16.09 8.78
CA GLU A 112 4.68 15.10 7.99
C GLU A 112 4.94 13.87 8.86
N TYR A 113 4.55 12.71 8.34
CA TYR A 113 4.85 11.43 8.94
C TYR A 113 5.88 10.72 8.07
N VAL A 114 7.09 10.53 8.61
CA VAL A 114 8.20 9.86 7.93
C VAL A 114 8.55 8.60 8.71
N GLY A 115 8.13 7.44 8.21
CA GLY A 115 8.53 6.15 8.75
C GLY A 115 9.65 5.54 7.92
N ASN A 116 10.81 5.26 8.53
CA ASN A 116 11.82 4.43 7.90
C ASN A 116 11.48 2.96 8.20
N GLY A 117 10.58 2.40 7.39
CA GLY A 117 10.23 0.98 7.44
C GLY A 117 11.14 0.20 6.51
N TYR A 118 11.75 -0.89 6.99
CA TYR A 118 12.26 -1.91 6.10
C TYR A 118 11.05 -2.48 5.34
N ILE A 119 10.93 -2.18 4.05
CA ILE A 119 10.38 -3.17 3.12
C ILE A 119 11.41 -4.29 3.19
N ASN A 120 11.18 -5.26 4.08
CA ASN A 120 11.83 -6.55 3.94
C ASN A 120 11.20 -7.14 2.69
N GLU A 121 11.74 -6.72 1.55
CA GLU A 121 11.60 -7.35 0.28
C GLU A 121 12.22 -8.73 0.48
N ALA A 122 11.46 -9.63 1.09
CA ALA A 122 11.70 -11.05 1.03
C ALA A 122 11.42 -11.52 -0.41
N GLN A 123 12.05 -10.87 -1.39
CA GLN A 123 12.35 -11.37 -2.73
C GLN A 123 13.48 -12.40 -2.68
N ASN A 124 13.58 -13.15 -1.58
CA ASN A 124 14.16 -14.47 -1.68
C ASN A 124 13.10 -15.31 -2.38
N MET A 125 13.19 -15.33 -3.73
CA MET A 125 12.68 -16.39 -4.59
C MET A 125 12.61 -17.67 -3.77
N GLY A 126 11.40 -18.06 -3.40
CA GLY A 126 11.19 -19.03 -2.34
C GLY A 126 12.05 -20.24 -2.60
N TRP A 127 12.67 -20.81 -1.56
CA TRP A 127 13.47 -22.02 -1.68
C TRP A 127 12.74 -23.11 -2.50
N LEU A 128 11.40 -23.15 -2.44
CA LEU A 128 10.52 -23.96 -3.28
C LEU A 128 10.58 -23.62 -4.78
N GLN A 129 10.57 -22.34 -5.19
CA GLN A 129 10.73 -21.97 -6.60
C GLN A 129 12.11 -22.37 -7.13
N ARG A 130 13.18 -22.20 -6.35
CA ARG A 130 14.52 -22.74 -6.70
C ARG A 130 14.53 -24.26 -6.77
N PHE A 131 13.81 -24.94 -5.88
CA PHE A 131 13.69 -26.39 -5.89
C PHE A 131 13.00 -26.88 -7.17
N PHE A 132 11.86 -26.31 -7.57
CA PHE A 132 11.16 -26.69 -8.79
C PHE A 132 11.92 -26.33 -10.07
N LEU A 133 12.58 -25.16 -10.14
CA LEU A 133 13.41 -24.79 -11.29
C LEU A 133 14.66 -25.65 -11.45
N ASN A 134 15.22 -26.16 -10.34
CA ASN A 134 16.35 -27.09 -10.37
C ASN A 134 15.93 -28.55 -10.62
N LEU A 135 14.69 -28.92 -10.31
CA LEU A 135 14.18 -30.29 -10.48
C LEU A 135 13.54 -30.57 -11.85
N SER A 136 13.29 -29.55 -12.67
CA SER A 136 12.83 -29.77 -14.05
C SER A 136 13.44 -28.81 -15.09
N PRO A 137 14.70 -29.02 -15.50
CA PRO A 137 15.09 -28.77 -16.87
C PRO A 137 14.72 -30.01 -17.70
N MET A 138 13.48 -30.04 -18.20
CA MET A 138 12.93 -30.74 -19.39
C MET A 138 11.43 -30.94 -19.25
#